data_AF-A0A8B6FN65-F1
#
_entry.id   AF-A0A8B6FN65-F1
#
_cell.length_a   1.000
_cell.length_b   1.000
_cell.length_c   1.000
_cell.angle_alpha   90.00
_cell.angle_beta   90.00
_cell.angle_gamma   90.00
#
_symmetry.space_group_name_H-M   'P 1'
#
loop_
_entity.id
_entity.type
_entity.pdbx_description
1 polymer ?
#
loop_
_entity_poly.entity_id
_entity_poly.type
_entity_poly.pdbx_seq_one_letter_code
_entity_poly.pdbx_strand_id
1 'polypeptide(L)'
;MDSTDDYKMQTEDGFASLQPTELVTQDTPISYDQVENSTGGFVYQITDLKRVLRFLCLGTEKGSYYAKENELLRENIHCIDR
;
A
#
# COMPACT_ATOMS: atom_id res chain seq x y z
N MET A 1 -3.63 -29.68 -35.60
CA MET A 1 -3.47 -28.25 -35.27
C MET A 1 -3.85 -28.12 -33.80
N ASP A 2 -2.86 -28.30 -32.93
CA ASP A 2 -2.96 -27.91 -31.52
C ASP A 2 -1.71 -27.09 -31.26
N SER A 3 -1.88 -25.78 -31.37
CA SER A 3 -0.83 -24.77 -31.26
C SER A 3 -0.90 -24.24 -29.84
N THR A 4 -0.20 -24.91 -28.94
CA THR A 4 -0.03 -24.47 -27.54
C THR A 4 1.45 -24.37 -27.16
N ASP A 5 2.35 -24.22 -28.14
CA ASP A 5 3.81 -24.18 -27.93
C ASP A 5 4.46 -22.78 -28.01
N ASP A 6 3.69 -21.69 -28.17
CA ASP A 6 4.24 -20.36 -28.45
C ASP A 6 4.22 -19.34 -27.29
N TYR A 7 4.00 -19.78 -26.04
CA TYR A 7 4.19 -18.92 -24.86
C TYR A 7 5.38 -19.34 -24.01
N LYS A 8 6.57 -19.45 -24.63
CA LYS A 8 7.81 -19.34 -23.86
C LYS A 8 8.04 -17.87 -23.54
N MET A 9 7.60 -17.44 -22.35
CA MET A 9 8.08 -16.21 -21.75
C MET A 9 9.60 -16.28 -21.68
N GLN A 10 10.27 -15.50 -22.52
CA GLN A 10 11.69 -15.23 -22.37
C GLN A 10 11.84 -14.46 -21.06
N THR A 11 12.10 -15.18 -19.98
CA THR A 11 12.53 -14.57 -18.73
C THR A 11 13.91 -14.00 -19.00
N GLU A 12 13.98 -12.71 -19.35
CA GLU A 12 15.24 -12.01 -19.43
C GLU A 12 15.95 -12.14 -18.08
N ASP A 13 17.22 -12.56 -18.15
CA ASP A 13 18.12 -12.93 -17.06
C ASP A 13 18.54 -11.74 -16.18
N GLY A 14 17.60 -10.84 -15.82
CA GLY A 14 17.84 -9.64 -15.03
C GLY A 14 17.44 -9.76 -13.55
N PHE A 15 16.61 -10.74 -13.19
CA PHE A 15 16.06 -10.86 -11.83
C PHE A 15 16.50 -12.13 -11.06
N ALA A 16 17.19 -13.06 -11.70
CA ALA A 16 17.54 -14.36 -11.12
C ALA A 16 18.65 -14.31 -10.04
N SER A 17 19.36 -13.19 -9.90
CA SER A 17 20.51 -13.07 -8.99
C SER A 17 20.23 -12.31 -7.69
N LEU A 18 19.01 -11.78 -7.51
CA LEU A 18 18.60 -11.19 -6.23
C LEU A 18 18.20 -12.31 -5.27
N GLN A 19 19.19 -12.92 -4.63
CA GLN A 19 18.93 -13.74 -3.44
C GLN A 19 18.28 -12.82 -2.41
N PRO A 20 17.07 -13.13 -1.89
CA PRO A 20 16.47 -12.32 -0.86
C PRO A 20 17.43 -12.27 0.33
N THR A 21 17.93 -11.08 0.65
CA THR A 21 18.38 -10.77 2.01
C THR A 21 17.26 -11.23 2.94
N GLU A 22 17.59 -11.97 4.02
CA GLU A 22 16.65 -12.56 4.99
C GLU A 22 15.22 -12.04 4.85
N LEU A 23 14.27 -12.89 4.42
CA LEU A 23 12.89 -12.45 4.13
C LEU A 23 12.28 -11.79 5.38
N VAL A 24 12.21 -10.46 5.36
CA VAL A 24 11.61 -9.66 6.44
C VAL A 24 10.12 -9.59 6.21
N THR A 25 9.35 -10.01 7.22
CA THR A 25 7.89 -9.97 7.22
C THR A 25 7.38 -8.58 7.62
N GLN A 26 6.12 -8.26 7.28
CA GLN A 26 5.54 -6.93 7.48
C GLN A 26 5.27 -6.57 8.96
N ASP A 27 5.42 -7.53 9.87
CA ASP A 27 5.34 -7.35 11.33
C ASP A 27 6.57 -6.63 11.90
N THR A 28 7.60 -6.38 11.09
CA THR A 28 8.79 -5.62 11.48
C THR A 28 9.04 -4.46 10.51
N PRO A 29 9.39 -3.26 11.00
CA PRO A 29 9.68 -2.13 10.14
C PRO A 29 11.03 -2.33 9.45
N ILE A 30 11.06 -2.12 8.14
CA ILE A 30 12.28 -2.15 7.32
C ILE A 30 12.99 -0.79 7.28
N SER A 31 12.28 0.28 7.66
CA SER A 31 12.81 1.65 7.71
C SER A 31 12.17 2.42 8.88
N TYR A 32 12.90 3.42 9.39
CA TYR A 32 12.50 4.21 10.57
C TYR A 32 11.29 5.13 10.32
N ASP A 33 10.97 5.42 9.05
CA ASP A 33 9.90 6.31 8.62
C ASP A 33 8.59 5.56 8.28
N GLN A 34 8.56 4.25 8.54
CA GLN A 34 7.31 3.48 8.48
C GLN A 34 6.45 3.70 9.72
N VAL A 35 5.14 3.57 9.53
CA VAL A 35 4.10 3.64 10.56
C VAL A 35 3.30 2.34 10.57
N GLU A 36 2.76 1.98 11.73
CA GLU A 36 1.89 0.82 11.89
C GLU A 36 0.52 1.08 11.26
N ASN A 37 -0.02 0.11 10.51
CA ASN A 37 -1.35 0.17 9.94
C ASN A 37 -2.41 -0.43 10.89
N SER A 38 -3.69 -0.40 10.49
CA SER A 38 -4.81 -0.91 11.30
C SER A 38 -4.77 -2.42 11.60
N THR A 39 -3.87 -3.19 10.98
CA THR A 39 -3.71 -4.64 11.19
C THR A 39 -2.36 -5.01 11.81
N GLY A 40 -1.58 -4.02 12.28
CA GLY A 40 -0.29 -4.23 12.93
C GLY A 40 0.91 -4.41 11.99
N GLY A 41 0.73 -4.20 10.69
CA GLY A 41 1.82 -4.23 9.71
C GLY A 41 2.42 -2.85 9.46
N PHE A 42 3.71 -2.78 9.12
CA PHE A 42 4.40 -1.52 8.85
C PHE A 42 4.25 -1.07 7.38
N VAL A 43 3.86 0.19 7.19
CA VAL A 43 3.61 0.84 5.90
C VAL A 43 4.14 2.27 5.89
N TYR A 44 4.14 2.95 4.75
CA TYR A 44 4.53 4.36 4.67
C TYR A 44 3.31 5.28 4.77
N GLN A 45 3.45 6.35 5.55
CA GLN A 45 2.43 7.40 5.64
C GLN A 45 2.33 8.14 4.30
N ILE A 46 1.11 8.32 3.79
CA ILE A 46 0.89 9.13 2.59
C ILE A 46 1.03 10.62 2.90
N THR A 47 1.48 11.38 1.91
CA THR A 47 1.53 12.85 2.01
C THR A 47 0.12 13.45 2.05
N ASP A 48 -0.01 14.65 2.64
CA ASP A 48 -1.28 15.37 2.74
C ASP A 48 -1.95 15.53 1.37
N LEU A 49 -1.20 15.91 0.35
CA LEU A 49 -1.75 16.07 -1.00
C LEU A 49 -2.33 14.76 -1.56
N LYS A 50 -1.64 13.62 -1.35
CA LYS A 50 -2.16 12.31 -1.77
C LYS A 50 -3.41 11.93 -0.96
N ARG A 51 -3.47 12.32 0.32
CA ARG A 51 -4.64 12.09 1.18
C ARG A 51 -5.85 12.89 0.72
N VAL A 52 -5.67 14.17 0.37
CA VAL A 52 -6.74 15.01 -0.23
C VAL A 52 -7.27 14.39 -1.51
N LEU A 53 -6.40 13.94 -2.42
CA LEU A 53 -6.84 13.29 -3.66
C LEU A 53 -7.68 12.03 -3.41
N ARG A 54 -7.28 11.18 -2.45
CA ARG A 54 -8.07 10.01 -2.05
C ARG A 54 -9.41 10.42 -1.46
N PHE A 55 -9.42 11.45 -0.63
CA PHE A 55 -10.65 11.96 -0.01
C PHE A 55 -11.63 12.50 -1.06
N LEU A 56 -11.15 13.23 -2.08
CA LEU A 56 -12.00 13.74 -3.17
C LEU A 56 -12.57 12.61 -4.05
N CYS A 57 -11.82 11.53 -4.25
CA CYS A 57 -12.28 10.40 -5.07
C CYS A 57 -13.20 9.43 -4.33
N LEU A 58 -12.92 9.14 -3.06
CA LEU A 58 -13.57 8.07 -2.29
C LEU A 58 -14.57 8.60 -1.26
N GLY A 59 -14.43 9.85 -0.82
CA GLY A 59 -15.16 10.38 0.32
C GLY A 59 -14.82 9.63 1.62
N THR A 60 -15.75 9.68 2.58
CA THR A 60 -15.65 8.98 3.88
C THR A 60 -16.92 8.20 4.23
N GLU A 61 -17.95 8.24 3.36
CA GLU A 61 -19.25 7.60 3.61
C GLU A 61 -19.10 6.10 3.89
N LYS A 62 -19.81 5.60 4.90
CA LYS A 62 -19.76 4.22 5.43
C LYS A 62 -18.42 3.83 6.06
N GLY A 63 -17.43 4.73 6.06
CA GLY A 63 -16.10 4.49 6.59
C GLY A 63 -15.30 3.44 5.79
N SER A 64 -14.42 2.72 6.48
CA SER A 64 -13.72 1.56 5.93
C SER A 64 -14.01 0.33 6.76
N TYR A 65 -13.54 -0.83 6.32
CA TYR A 65 -13.61 -2.04 7.13
C TYR A 65 -12.96 -1.87 8.51
N TYR A 66 -11.96 -0.99 8.64
CA TYR A 66 -11.17 -0.80 9.85
C TYR A 66 -11.48 0.48 10.63
N ALA A 67 -12.25 1.42 10.08
CA ALA A 67 -12.46 2.74 10.69
C ALA A 67 -13.87 3.27 10.40
N LYS A 68 -14.47 3.95 11.38
CA LYS A 68 -15.82 4.50 11.23
C LYS A 68 -15.80 5.76 10.36
N GLU A 69 -16.94 6.07 9.74
CA GLU A 69 -17.11 7.27 8.90
C GLU A 69 -16.66 8.57 9.60
N ASN A 70 -17.11 8.83 10.82
CA ASN A 70 -16.76 10.05 11.57
C ASN A 70 -15.27 10.13 11.95
N GLU A 71 -14.62 8.98 12.13
CA GLU A 71 -13.19 8.91 12.43
C GLU A 71 -12.38 9.26 11.18
N LEU A 72 -12.68 8.58 10.06
CA LEU A 72 -12.05 8.87 8.77
C LEU A 72 -12.28 10.31 8.31
N LEU A 73 -13.45 10.88 8.59
CA LEU A 73 -13.73 12.29 8.31
C LEU A 73 -12.77 13.22 9.08
N ARG A 74 -12.65 13.06 10.39
CA ARG A 74 -11.76 13.89 11.21
C ARG A 74 -10.31 13.76 10.77
N GLU A 75 -9.85 12.53 10.56
CA GLU A 75 -8.47 12.31 10.13
C GLU A 75 -8.17 12.91 8.74
N ASN A 76 -9.12 12.85 7.81
CA ASN A 76 -8.96 13.47 6.50
C ASN A 76 -9.02 15.00 6.57
N ILE A 77 -9.73 15.61 7.52
CA ILE A 77 -9.75 17.07 7.69
C ILE A 77 -8.35 17.59 8.08
N HIS A 78 -7.61 16.84 8.91
CA HIS A 78 -6.27 17.24 9.35
C HIS A 78 -5.24 17.42 8.23
N CYS A 79 -5.46 16.84 7.04
CA CYS A 79 -4.56 17.07 5.90
C CYS A 79 -4.80 18.39 5.16
N ILE A 80 -5.84 19.14 5.53
CA ILE A 80 -6.22 20.43 4.94
C ILE A 80 -6.14 21.55 5.97
N ASP A 81 -6.53 21.27 7.22
CA ASP A 81 -6.50 22.21 8.34
C ASP A 81 -5.09 22.27 8.95
N ARG A 82 -4.33 23.32 8.61
CA ARG A 82 -2.96 23.58 9.11
C ARG A 82 -2.88 24.90 9.86
#